data_AF-A0A7H1AHS4-F1
#
_entry.id   AF-A0A7H1AHS4-F1
#
_cell.length_a   1.000
_cell.length_b   1.000
_cell.length_c   1.000
_cell.angle_alpha   90.00
_cell.angle_beta   90.00
_cell.angle_gamma   90.00
#
_symmetry.space_group_name_H-M   'P 1'
#
loop_
_entity.id
_entity.type
_entity.pdbx_description
1 polymer ?
#
loop_
_entity_poly.entity_id
_entity_poly.type
_entity_poly.pdbx_seq_one_letter_code
_entity_poly.pdbx_strand_id
1 'polypeptide(L)'
;MRVPALLAGLLLAGAASAQPATPAEVAVIMHQLGMEGLGRNSADVLFSVSPTLQALDDSGRDCAATQIGKLLDAHFQQQIAGNLGDDGAALVVEFTQFLATPAGKDMGRTFQASAAAQQGANAEAPQVSEANKVEIARFMGTPAFQRFIEGISADGGMPENIGEAMSGALKRECRIDFDPEQMS
;
A
#
# COMPACT_ATOMS: atom_id res chain seq x y z
N MET A 1 -56.61 31.73 -17.23
CA MET A 1 -55.19 31.51 -17.56
C MET A 1 -54.52 30.91 -16.33
N ARG A 2 -54.15 29.62 -16.39
CA ARG A 2 -53.50 28.89 -15.31
C ARG A 2 -52.04 28.68 -15.72
N VAL A 3 -51.10 29.19 -14.92
CA VAL A 3 -49.66 28.93 -15.07
C VAL A 3 -49.29 27.84 -14.06
N PRO A 4 -48.89 26.65 -14.52
CA PRO A 4 -48.03 25.82 -13.70
C PRO A 4 -46.95 25.19 -14.58
N ALA A 5 -45.75 25.74 -14.56
CA ALA A 5 -44.54 25.01 -14.92
C ALA A 5 -43.35 25.88 -14.51
N LEU A 6 -42.63 25.47 -13.46
CA LEU A 6 -41.21 25.73 -13.23
C LEU A 6 -40.85 25.19 -11.84
N LEU A 7 -40.78 23.86 -11.70
CA LEU A 7 -40.27 23.20 -10.49
C LEU A 7 -39.59 21.85 -10.82
N ALA A 8 -38.96 21.75 -11.99
CA ALA A 8 -38.28 20.54 -12.45
C ALA A 8 -36.81 20.82 -12.83
N GLY A 9 -36.07 21.54 -11.99
CA GLY A 9 -34.70 21.97 -12.29
C GLY A 9 -33.70 21.86 -11.14
N LEU A 10 -33.94 21.03 -10.12
CA LEU A 10 -33.13 21.00 -8.89
C LEU A 10 -32.49 19.64 -8.55
N LEU A 11 -32.34 18.73 -9.51
CA LEU A 11 -31.70 17.42 -9.27
C LEU A 11 -30.54 17.14 -10.25
N LEU A 12 -29.60 18.08 -10.35
CA LEU A 12 -28.27 17.84 -10.91
C LEU A 12 -27.20 18.18 -9.88
N ALA A 13 -27.43 17.81 -8.61
CA ALA A 13 -26.31 17.52 -7.73
C ALA A 13 -25.79 16.16 -8.17
N GLY A 14 -24.74 16.16 -9.00
CA GLY A 14 -24.09 14.93 -9.43
C GLY A 14 -23.78 14.09 -8.20
N ALA A 15 -24.33 12.87 -8.17
CA ALA A 15 -23.90 11.90 -7.19
C ALA A 15 -22.39 11.73 -7.39
N ALA A 16 -21.59 12.24 -6.45
CA ALA A 16 -20.23 11.78 -6.31
C ALA A 16 -20.37 10.28 -6.02
N SER A 17 -20.16 9.45 -7.04
CA SER A 17 -20.26 8.01 -6.90
C SER A 17 -19.13 7.59 -5.96
N ALA A 18 -19.49 7.13 -4.77
CA ALA A 18 -18.61 6.37 -3.91
C ALA A 18 -18.04 5.22 -4.76
N GLN A 19 -16.73 5.28 -5.03
CA GLN A 19 -16.01 4.26 -5.77
C GLN A 19 -14.88 3.74 -4.90
N PRO A 20 -14.72 2.41 -4.78
CA PRO A 20 -13.60 1.85 -4.04
C PRO A 20 -12.27 2.23 -4.70
N ALA A 21 -11.22 2.30 -3.90
CA ALA A 21 -9.86 2.45 -4.40
C ALA A 21 -9.41 1.17 -5.11
N THR A 22 -8.57 1.32 -6.12
CA THR A 22 -7.86 0.19 -6.73
C THR A 22 -6.52 -0.05 -6.04
N PRO A 23 -6.00 -1.29 -6.03
CA PRO A 23 -4.65 -1.58 -5.53
C PRO A 23 -3.56 -0.76 -6.25
N ALA A 24 -3.74 -0.48 -7.54
CA ALA A 24 -2.80 0.32 -8.33
C ALA A 24 -2.71 1.78 -7.88
N GLU A 25 -3.85 2.38 -7.50
CA GLU A 25 -3.88 3.73 -6.94
C GLU A 25 -3.20 3.79 -5.57
N VAL A 26 -3.40 2.78 -4.73
CA VAL A 26 -2.71 2.63 -3.44
C VAL A 26 -1.20 2.46 -3.64
N ALA A 27 -0.78 1.68 -4.64
CA ALA A 27 0.63 1.45 -4.94
C ALA A 27 1.39 2.75 -5.23
N VAL A 28 0.75 3.73 -5.87
CA VAL A 28 1.33 5.06 -6.12
C VAL A 28 1.62 5.80 -4.81
N ILE A 29 0.67 5.77 -3.86
CA ILE A 29 0.86 6.39 -2.53
C ILE A 29 1.98 5.67 -1.78
N MET A 30 1.96 4.34 -1.73
CA MET A 30 3.01 3.55 -1.07
C MET A 30 4.40 3.86 -1.63
N HIS A 31 4.54 3.96 -2.95
CA HIS A 31 5.78 4.35 -3.60
C HIS A 31 6.25 5.75 -3.16
N GLN A 32 5.35 6.73 -3.13
CA GLN A 32 5.69 8.09 -2.67
C GLN A 32 6.14 8.12 -1.20
N LEU A 33 5.66 7.19 -0.38
CA LEU A 33 6.07 7.06 1.02
C LEU A 33 7.34 6.20 1.21
N GLY A 34 7.93 5.67 0.14
CA GLY A 34 9.08 4.75 0.24
C GLY A 34 8.72 3.41 0.87
N MET A 35 7.45 3.02 0.75
CA MET A 35 6.91 1.74 1.22
C MET A 35 6.91 0.69 0.10
N GLU A 36 7.60 0.95 -1.01
CA GLU A 36 7.89 -0.06 -2.02
C GLU A 36 8.75 -1.18 -1.42
N GLY A 37 8.44 -2.43 -1.76
CA GLY A 37 9.24 -3.57 -1.31
C GLY A 37 9.06 -3.92 0.17
N LEU A 38 8.01 -3.43 0.84
CA LEU A 38 7.59 -4.00 2.13
C LEU A 38 7.45 -5.51 2.05
N GLY A 39 6.86 -6.00 0.96
CA GLY A 39 6.76 -7.41 0.67
C GLY A 39 8.12 -8.10 0.58
N ARG A 40 9.15 -7.46 0.00
CA ARG A 40 10.50 -8.05 -0.05
C ARG A 40 11.10 -8.18 1.35
N ASN A 41 10.94 -7.17 2.20
CA ASN A 41 11.40 -7.23 3.60
C ASN A 41 10.64 -8.32 4.39
N SER A 42 9.33 -8.47 4.15
CA SER A 42 8.54 -9.55 4.74
C SER A 42 8.92 -10.93 4.17
N ALA A 43 9.36 -11.02 2.92
CA ALA A 43 9.79 -12.26 2.31
C ALA A 43 11.00 -12.88 3.03
N ASP A 44 11.90 -12.08 3.60
CA ASP A 44 13.06 -12.60 4.36
C ASP A 44 12.65 -13.48 5.54
N VAL A 45 11.51 -13.19 6.17
CA VAL A 45 10.93 -14.05 7.22
C VAL A 45 10.58 -15.43 6.65
N LEU A 46 10.06 -15.50 5.42
CA LEU A 46 9.70 -16.75 4.75
C LEU A 46 10.94 -17.59 4.40
N PHE A 47 12.06 -16.95 4.05
CA PHE A 47 13.35 -17.64 3.91
C PHE A 47 13.83 -18.26 5.23
N SER A 48 13.46 -17.70 6.39
CA SER A 48 13.86 -18.25 7.69
C SER A 48 13.06 -19.49 8.11
N VAL A 49 11.88 -19.72 7.52
CA VAL A 49 10.97 -20.82 7.91
C VAL A 49 10.80 -21.91 6.86
N SER A 50 11.15 -21.66 5.58
CA SER A 50 11.07 -22.68 4.53
C SER A 50 12.43 -23.34 4.24
N PRO A 51 12.58 -24.67 4.41
CA PRO A 51 13.78 -25.40 4.02
C PRO A 51 14.11 -25.28 2.52
N THR A 52 13.08 -25.25 1.67
CA THR A 52 13.24 -25.11 0.21
C THR A 52 13.90 -23.80 -0.14
N LEU A 53 13.42 -22.70 0.46
CA LEU A 53 13.98 -21.37 0.23
C LEU A 53 15.38 -21.22 0.82
N GLN A 54 15.66 -21.90 1.95
CA GLN A 54 16.99 -21.89 2.56
C GLN A 54 18.06 -22.54 1.70
N ALA A 55 17.71 -23.60 0.97
CA ALA A 55 18.62 -24.39 0.15
C ALA A 55 18.98 -23.74 -1.19
N LEU A 56 18.35 -22.62 -1.55
CA LEU A 56 18.63 -21.89 -2.79
C LEU A 56 20.02 -21.24 -2.75
N ASP A 57 20.67 -21.21 -3.90
CA ASP A 57 21.87 -20.39 -4.13
C ASP A 57 21.50 -18.90 -4.20
N ASP A 58 22.51 -18.02 -4.27
CA ASP A 58 22.29 -16.56 -4.25
C ASP A 58 21.34 -16.09 -5.37
N SER A 59 21.50 -16.64 -6.58
CA SER A 59 20.64 -16.31 -7.72
C SER A 59 19.20 -16.79 -7.53
N GLY A 60 19.00 -18.00 -6.99
CA GLY A 60 17.69 -18.55 -6.66
C GLY A 60 17.02 -17.76 -5.55
N ARG A 61 17.77 -17.38 -4.51
CA ARG A 61 17.30 -16.53 -3.41
C ARG A 61 16.85 -15.17 -3.91
N ASP A 62 17.64 -14.50 -4.73
CA ASP A 62 17.30 -13.18 -5.26
C ASP A 62 16.04 -13.21 -6.13
N CYS A 63 15.90 -14.24 -6.97
CA CYS A 63 14.68 -14.43 -7.76
C CYS A 63 13.48 -14.66 -6.85
N ALA A 64 13.59 -15.61 -5.91
CA ALA A 64 12.50 -15.94 -5.00
C ALA A 64 12.06 -14.75 -4.14
N ALA A 65 13.01 -14.01 -3.55
CA ALA A 65 12.73 -12.82 -2.74
C ALA A 65 12.02 -11.74 -3.56
N THR A 66 12.38 -11.59 -4.83
CA THR A 66 11.71 -10.66 -5.75
C THR A 66 10.26 -11.07 -6.01
N GLN A 67 10.00 -12.35 -6.31
CA GLN A 67 8.64 -12.78 -6.66
C GLN A 67 7.73 -12.87 -5.45
N ILE A 68 8.23 -13.39 -4.34
CA ILE A 68 7.49 -13.41 -3.05
C ILE A 68 7.21 -11.97 -2.62
N GLY A 69 8.20 -11.08 -2.74
CA GLY A 69 8.02 -9.67 -2.41
C GLY A 69 6.91 -9.00 -3.21
N LYS A 70 6.83 -9.25 -4.53
CA LYS A 70 5.74 -8.73 -5.39
C LYS A 70 4.37 -9.23 -4.97
N LEU A 71 4.26 -10.51 -4.61
CA LEU A 71 3.00 -11.10 -4.14
C LEU A 71 2.54 -10.44 -2.84
N LEU A 72 3.46 -10.25 -1.90
CA LEU A 72 3.20 -9.60 -0.63
C LEU A 72 2.87 -8.11 -0.79
N ASP A 73 3.59 -7.39 -1.67
CA ASP A 73 3.27 -6.00 -2.01
C ASP A 73 1.85 -5.88 -2.59
N ALA A 74 1.48 -6.77 -3.50
CA ALA A 74 0.13 -6.80 -4.08
C ALA A 74 -0.95 -7.08 -3.02
N HIS A 75 -0.65 -7.97 -2.06
CA HIS A 75 -1.54 -8.23 -0.92
C HIS A 75 -1.72 -7.00 -0.04
N PHE A 76 -0.63 -6.32 0.34
CA PHE A 76 -0.72 -5.07 1.11
C PHE A 76 -1.54 -4.00 0.38
N GLN A 77 -1.31 -3.83 -0.93
CA GLN A 77 -2.07 -2.89 -1.74
C GLN A 77 -3.57 -3.21 -1.76
N GLN A 78 -3.92 -4.49 -1.90
CA GLN A 78 -5.30 -4.96 -1.87
C GLN A 78 -5.94 -4.76 -0.49
N GLN A 79 -5.22 -5.06 0.59
CA GLN A 79 -5.69 -4.89 1.96
C GLN A 79 -5.99 -3.42 2.26
N ILE A 80 -5.05 -2.52 1.92
CA ILE A 80 -5.25 -1.08 2.10
C ILE A 80 -6.41 -0.59 1.25
N ALA A 81 -6.49 -1.00 -0.02
CA ALA A 81 -7.60 -0.62 -0.90
C ALA A 81 -8.97 -1.06 -0.33
N GLY A 82 -9.04 -2.27 0.23
CA GLY A 82 -10.24 -2.76 0.92
C GLY A 82 -10.57 -1.95 2.19
N ASN A 83 -9.56 -1.56 2.98
CA ASN A 83 -9.77 -0.80 4.22
C ASN A 83 -10.22 0.65 3.98
N LEU A 84 -9.89 1.23 2.82
CA LEU A 84 -10.40 2.55 2.45
C LEU A 84 -11.93 2.56 2.27
N GLY A 85 -12.51 1.40 1.95
CA GLY A 85 -13.96 1.20 1.80
C GLY A 85 -14.53 1.77 0.52
N ASP A 86 -15.87 1.91 0.49
CA ASP A 86 -16.62 2.29 -0.72
C ASP A 86 -16.28 3.70 -1.24
N ASP A 87 -15.76 4.59 -0.39
CA ASP A 87 -15.31 5.94 -0.77
C ASP A 87 -13.81 5.99 -1.12
N GLY A 88 -13.16 4.84 -1.27
CA GLY A 88 -11.71 4.75 -1.31
C GLY A 88 -11.04 5.59 -2.40
N ALA A 89 -11.65 5.72 -3.58
CA ALA A 89 -11.11 6.54 -4.66
C ALA A 89 -11.03 8.03 -4.26
N ALA A 90 -12.02 8.54 -3.53
CA ALA A 90 -11.99 9.92 -3.03
C ALA A 90 -10.90 10.12 -1.98
N LEU A 91 -10.72 9.14 -1.09
CA LEU A 91 -9.67 9.17 -0.06
C LEU A 91 -8.26 9.10 -0.66
N VAL A 92 -8.06 8.28 -1.70
CA VAL A 92 -6.81 8.25 -2.48
C VAL A 92 -6.53 9.61 -3.10
N VAL A 93 -7.54 10.26 -3.70
CA VAL A 93 -7.39 11.58 -4.31
C VAL A 93 -6.98 12.61 -3.26
N GLU A 94 -7.64 12.63 -2.09
CA GLU A 94 -7.30 13.52 -0.98
C GLU A 94 -5.85 13.29 -0.53
N PHE A 95 -5.44 12.04 -0.32
CA PHE A 95 -4.08 11.69 0.08
C PHE A 95 -3.06 12.14 -0.96
N THR A 96 -3.32 11.86 -2.24
CA THR A 96 -2.43 12.22 -3.35
C THR A 96 -2.29 13.74 -3.49
N GLN A 97 -3.40 14.47 -3.35
CA GLN A 97 -3.38 15.94 -3.36
C GLN A 97 -2.57 16.49 -2.20
N PHE A 98 -2.70 15.91 -1.00
CA PHE A 98 -1.88 16.30 0.14
C PHE A 98 -0.39 16.05 -0.13
N LEU A 99 0.00 14.87 -0.63
CA LEU A 99 1.39 14.55 -0.96
C LEU A 99 2.03 15.49 -1.99
N ALA A 100 1.22 16.14 -2.83
CA ALA A 100 1.71 17.15 -3.78
C ALA A 100 2.10 18.49 -3.11
N THR A 101 1.62 18.77 -1.90
CA THR A 101 1.93 20.00 -1.14
C THR A 101 3.36 19.99 -0.56
N PRO A 102 3.93 21.14 -0.16
CA PRO A 102 5.20 21.17 0.56
C PRO A 102 5.20 20.32 1.84
N ALA A 103 4.12 20.36 2.61
CA ALA A 103 3.96 19.58 3.83
C ALA A 103 3.88 18.06 3.55
N GLY A 104 3.14 17.67 2.51
CA GLY A 104 3.05 16.28 2.09
C GLY A 104 4.38 15.72 1.56
N LYS A 105 5.17 16.54 0.84
CA LYS A 105 6.53 16.17 0.44
C LYS A 105 7.46 15.97 1.63
N ASP A 106 7.36 16.82 2.66
CA ASP A 106 8.12 16.65 3.91
C ASP A 106 7.71 15.37 4.65
N MET A 107 6.41 15.07 4.70
CA MET A 107 5.90 13.82 5.25
C MET A 107 6.46 12.61 4.48
N GLY A 108 6.36 12.62 3.14
CA GLY A 108 6.89 11.55 2.29
C GLY A 108 8.38 11.31 2.52
N ARG A 109 9.20 12.36 2.57
CA ARG A 109 10.63 12.24 2.90
C ARG A 109 10.87 11.66 4.30
N THR A 110 10.02 11.99 5.27
CA THR A 110 10.12 11.45 6.64
C THR A 110 9.80 9.96 6.68
N PHE A 111 8.78 9.51 5.93
CA PHE A 111 8.46 8.09 5.77
C PHE A 111 9.59 7.34 5.06
N GLN A 112 10.12 7.90 3.96
CA GLN A 112 11.26 7.32 3.23
C GLN A 112 12.51 7.18 4.10
N ALA A 113 12.85 8.21 4.89
CA ALA A 113 13.98 8.15 5.81
C ALA A 113 13.76 7.08 6.89
N SER A 114 12.55 6.95 7.42
CA SER A 114 12.18 5.90 8.38
C SER A 114 12.25 4.49 7.77
N ALA A 115 11.81 4.34 6.52
CA ALA A 115 11.89 3.07 5.79
C ALA A 115 13.35 2.67 5.53
N ALA A 116 14.19 3.62 5.12
CA ALA A 116 15.62 3.40 4.93
C ALA A 116 16.34 3.04 6.25
N ALA A 117 16.01 3.72 7.35
CA ALA A 117 16.58 3.43 8.67
C ALA A 117 16.25 2.01 9.16
N GLN A 118 15.03 1.52 8.91
CA GLN A 118 14.65 0.13 9.22
C GLN A 118 15.44 -0.90 8.40
N GLN A 119 15.94 -0.52 7.23
CA GLN A 119 16.81 -1.35 6.39
C GLN A 119 18.30 -1.19 6.75
N GLY A 120 18.61 -0.53 7.87
CA GLY A 120 19.97 -0.32 8.35
C GLY A 120 20.75 0.79 7.63
N ALA A 121 20.09 1.57 6.76
CA ALA A 121 20.71 2.73 6.15
C ALA A 121 20.79 3.88 7.17
N ASN A 122 21.90 4.62 7.17
CA ASN A 122 22.03 5.81 7.99
C ASN A 122 21.30 6.98 7.31
N ALA A 123 20.01 7.11 7.58
CA ALA A 123 19.16 8.16 7.04
C ALA A 123 18.92 9.25 8.09
N GLU A 124 19.41 10.46 7.83
CA GLU A 124 19.07 11.61 8.66
C GLU A 124 17.59 11.97 8.47
N ALA A 125 16.89 12.21 9.58
CA ALA A 125 15.52 12.69 9.52
C ALA A 125 15.49 14.07 8.83
N PRO A 126 14.65 14.27 7.79
CA PRO A 126 14.56 15.54 7.12
C PRO A 126 14.06 16.62 8.08
N GLN A 127 14.62 17.83 7.98
CA GLN A 127 14.10 18.96 8.74
C GLN A 127 12.74 19.38 8.19
N VAL A 128 11.74 19.41 9.06
CA VAL A 128 10.36 19.83 8.75
C VAL A 128 10.09 21.17 9.43
N SER A 129 9.62 22.15 8.66
CA SER A 129 9.26 23.48 9.21
C SER A 129 8.06 23.40 10.15
N GLU A 130 7.96 24.31 11.12
CA GLU A 130 6.81 24.35 12.06
C GLU A 130 5.47 24.51 11.34
N ALA A 131 5.44 25.31 10.26
CA ALA A 131 4.24 25.46 9.44
C ALA A 131 3.83 24.12 8.79
N ASN A 132 4.78 23.37 8.24
CA ASN A 132 4.50 22.07 7.64
C ASN A 132 4.11 21.02 8.68
N LYS A 133 4.66 21.07 9.90
CA LYS A 133 4.22 20.18 11.00
C LYS A 133 2.74 20.35 11.33
N VAL A 134 2.23 21.59 11.34
CA VAL A 134 0.80 21.86 11.58
C VAL A 134 -0.07 21.29 10.45
N GLU A 135 0.33 21.46 9.19
CA GLU A 135 -0.39 20.92 8.05
C GLU A 135 -0.37 19.39 8.00
N ILE A 136 0.77 18.77 8.34
CA ILE A 136 0.91 17.31 8.49
C ILE A 136 -0.03 16.82 9.60
N ALA A 137 -0.01 17.44 10.77
CA ALA A 137 -0.88 17.06 11.88
C ALA A 137 -2.37 17.18 11.52
N ARG A 138 -2.75 18.21 10.75
CA ARG A 138 -4.11 18.37 10.24
C ARG A 138 -4.48 17.23 9.28
N PHE A 139 -3.61 16.89 8.34
CA PHE A 139 -3.84 15.79 7.41
C PHE A 139 -3.90 14.44 8.12
N MET A 140 -3.06 14.20 9.12
CA MET A 140 -3.11 12.97 9.93
C MET A 140 -4.44 12.80 10.70
N GLY A 141 -5.19 13.89 10.88
CA GLY A 141 -6.52 13.86 11.46
C GLY A 141 -7.64 13.54 10.46
N THR A 142 -7.36 13.38 9.15
CA THR A 142 -8.39 13.11 8.15
C THR A 142 -8.65 11.61 7.96
N PRO A 143 -9.84 11.23 7.48
CA PRO A 143 -10.15 9.82 7.18
C PRO A 143 -9.19 9.21 6.15
N ALA A 144 -8.68 10.01 5.20
CA ALA A 144 -7.75 9.53 4.18
C ALA A 144 -6.47 8.97 4.82
N PHE A 145 -5.87 9.70 5.77
CA PHE A 145 -4.70 9.21 6.49
C PHE A 145 -5.04 8.06 7.43
N GLN A 146 -6.08 8.21 8.27
CA GLN A 146 -6.41 7.24 9.30
C GLN A 146 -6.71 5.86 8.72
N ARG A 147 -7.58 5.78 7.69
CA ARG A 147 -7.92 4.50 7.05
C ARG A 147 -6.76 3.90 6.26
N PHE A 148 -5.88 4.73 5.69
CA PHE A 148 -4.68 4.23 5.02
C PHE A 148 -3.73 3.55 6.02
N ILE A 149 -3.48 4.18 7.19
CA ILE A 149 -2.63 3.59 8.24
C ILE A 149 -3.29 2.36 8.87
N GLU A 150 -4.59 2.40 9.15
CA GLU A 150 -5.32 1.21 9.61
C GLU A 150 -5.21 0.07 8.60
N GLY A 151 -5.24 0.35 7.29
CA GLY A 151 -5.07 -0.65 6.25
C GLY A 151 -3.69 -1.30 6.26
N ILE A 152 -2.64 -0.56 6.64
CA ILE A 152 -1.27 -1.09 6.81
C ILE A 152 -1.17 -1.95 8.08
N SER A 153 -1.81 -1.51 9.17
CA SER A 153 -1.74 -2.17 10.48
C SER A 153 -2.80 -3.26 10.69
N ALA A 154 -3.74 -3.42 9.76
CA ALA A 154 -4.76 -4.45 9.87
C ALA A 154 -4.11 -5.84 9.84
N ASP A 155 -4.47 -6.67 10.81
CA ASP A 155 -4.22 -8.11 10.78
C ASP A 155 -5.10 -8.75 9.70
N GLY A 156 -4.83 -8.44 8.43
CA GLY A 156 -5.49 -9.08 7.28
C GLY A 156 -5.02 -10.52 7.06
N GLY A 157 -4.05 -10.99 7.86
CA GLY A 157 -3.43 -12.29 7.71
C GLY A 157 -2.72 -12.43 6.35
N MET A 158 -2.13 -13.59 6.14
CA MET A 158 -1.71 -14.00 4.81
C MET A 158 -2.94 -14.50 4.04
N PRO A 159 -3.06 -14.25 2.72
CA PRO A 159 -4.14 -14.82 1.91
C PRO A 159 -4.17 -16.34 2.06
N GLU A 160 -5.37 -16.93 2.16
CA GLU A 160 -5.53 -18.38 2.29
C GLU A 160 -4.85 -19.16 1.15
N ASN A 161 -4.76 -18.55 -0.05
CA ASN A 161 -4.14 -19.13 -1.24
C ASN A 161 -2.68 -18.69 -1.48
N ILE A 162 -2.03 -18.04 -0.50
CA ILE A 162 -0.69 -17.47 -0.70
C ILE A 162 0.36 -18.55 -1.02
N GLY A 163 0.26 -19.73 -0.40
CA GLY A 163 1.18 -20.85 -0.66
C GLY A 163 1.11 -21.32 -2.11
N GLU A 164 -0.11 -21.45 -2.65
CA GLU A 164 -0.34 -21.82 -4.06
C GLU A 164 0.14 -20.71 -5.02
N ALA A 165 -0.17 -19.45 -4.70
CA ALA A 165 0.26 -18.30 -5.49
C ALA A 165 1.80 -18.20 -5.55
N MET A 166 2.46 -18.40 -4.40
CA MET A 166 3.92 -18.46 -4.29
C MET A 166 4.49 -19.63 -5.08
N SER A 167 3.98 -20.84 -4.88
CA SER A 167 4.42 -22.03 -5.62
C SER A 167 4.35 -21.81 -7.13
N GLY A 168 3.21 -21.29 -7.61
CA GLY A 168 3.01 -20.97 -9.02
C GLY A 168 3.98 -19.91 -9.54
N ALA A 169 4.20 -18.82 -8.80
CA ALA A 169 5.10 -17.75 -9.21
C ALA A 169 6.57 -18.22 -9.22
N LEU A 170 7.02 -18.92 -8.18
CA LEU A 170 8.37 -19.44 -8.06
C LEU A 170 8.69 -20.47 -9.15
N LYS A 171 7.74 -21.34 -9.48
CA LYS A 171 7.91 -22.32 -10.56
C LYS A 171 8.02 -21.65 -11.93
N ARG A 172 7.18 -20.66 -12.23
CA ARG A 172 7.17 -19.98 -13.54
C ARG A 172 8.38 -19.07 -13.73
N GLU A 173 8.67 -18.23 -12.75
CA GLU A 173 9.63 -17.14 -12.89
C GLU A 173 11.04 -17.54 -12.46
N CYS A 174 11.16 -18.41 -11.46
CA CYS A 174 12.44 -18.80 -10.87
C CYS A 174 12.81 -20.27 -11.11
N ARG A 175 11.92 -21.08 -11.70
CA ARG A 175 12.08 -22.54 -11.89
C ARG A 175 12.31 -23.29 -10.56
N ILE A 176 11.74 -22.79 -9.48
CA ILE A 176 11.82 -23.38 -8.15
C ILE A 176 10.53 -24.17 -7.89
N ASP A 177 10.66 -25.47 -7.64
CA ASP A 177 9.54 -26.28 -7.15
C ASP A 177 9.39 -26.06 -5.65
N PHE A 178 8.39 -25.26 -5.29
CA PHE A 178 8.04 -24.93 -3.91
C PHE A 178 6.75 -25.65 -3.51
N ASP A 179 6.78 -26.35 -2.39
CA ASP A 179 5.60 -27.02 -1.84
C ASP A 179 4.74 -26.01 -1.06
N PRO A 180 3.49 -25.76 -1.50
CA PRO A 180 2.60 -24.80 -0.83
C PRO A 180 2.29 -25.18 0.62
N GLU A 181 2.39 -26.46 1.01
CA GLU A 181 2.14 -26.91 2.39
C GLU A 181 3.20 -26.43 3.38
N GLN A 182 4.35 -25.92 2.91
CA GLN A 182 5.37 -25.31 3.77
C GLN A 182 4.95 -23.95 4.35
N MET A 183 3.81 -23.41 3.92
CA MET A 183 3.26 -22.11 4.35
C MET A 183 1.99 -22.26 5.21
N SER A 184 1.56 -23.49 5.46
CA SER A 184 0.32 -23.86 6.16
C SER A 184 0.48 -24.00 7.67
#